data_AF-A0A0Q7L6T1-F1
#
_entry.id   AF-A0A0Q7L6T1-F1
#
_cell.length_a   1.000
_cell.length_b   1.000
_cell.length_c   1.000
_cell.angle_alpha   90.00
_cell.angle_beta   90.00
_cell.angle_gamma   90.00
#
_symmetry.space_group_name_H-M   'P 1'
#
loop_
_entity.id
_entity.type
_entity.pdbx_description
1 polymer ?
#
loop_
_entity_poly.entity_id
_entity_poly.type
_entity_poly.pdbx_seq_one_letter_code
_entity_poly.pdbx_strand_id
1 'polypeptide(L)'
;MQLNRRHFHALAGAAASAAALAPWHSASAQTSLDALHEAAKKEGELTWYIVYLPSEDAELMSRTFTARYPGVKVNVVRTTAQVAFQRLNQDLKAKTANCDVFSSTDIAHYLDLKKRKLLMKYVPAASAGMDKRLQNLDPEGYYHVASVAMVGLVYNTAKVKAADAPKSWNDLTDPKWRGLASVGHPGFSGFVGVWAIEMRKLYGDGWFKKLAANKPQVGRSIIDTVTTVTSGERSIGAGPINLAAMVADKGNPIAIVAPKEGPVLMLSPSAIMANAPHPNASKLFMEWLLGSEDVDKLSVDRFGVPKRAGAKPRPGVLGLDDSKTALRPDPQESVDGVPEVIDLWRDAFGV
;
A
#
# COMPACT_ATOMS: atom_id res chain seq x y z
N MET A 1 25.54 77.40 7.17
CA MET A 1 26.76 78.01 7.75
C MET A 1 27.27 77.08 8.84
N GLN A 2 28.53 76.65 8.69
CA GLN A 2 29.40 75.92 9.64
C GLN A 2 29.09 74.47 10.06
N LEU A 3 30.13 73.66 9.82
CA LEU A 3 30.37 72.27 10.20
C LEU A 3 30.72 72.12 11.69
N ASN A 4 30.37 70.98 12.28
CA ASN A 4 31.27 70.19 13.15
C ASN A 4 30.66 68.79 13.36
N ARG A 5 31.22 67.72 12.75
CA ARG A 5 32.21 66.79 13.32
C ARG A 5 31.87 66.33 14.75
N ARG A 6 31.59 65.02 14.90
CA ARG A 6 32.32 64.08 15.78
C ARG A 6 31.81 62.63 15.58
N HIS A 7 32.70 61.80 15.00
CA HIS A 7 32.99 60.37 15.21
C HIS A 7 31.83 59.35 15.27
N PHE A 8 31.90 58.16 14.65
CA PHE A 8 32.95 57.17 14.80
C PHE A 8 32.79 55.99 13.80
N HIS A 9 33.95 55.41 13.45
CA HIS A 9 34.22 54.01 13.09
C HIS A 9 33.76 53.40 11.74
N ALA A 10 34.72 53.38 10.81
CA ALA A 10 35.23 52.22 10.05
C ALA A 10 34.26 51.06 9.72
N LEU A 11 33.75 51.06 8.50
CA LEU A 11 33.26 49.87 7.79
C LEU A 11 34.44 49.20 7.07
N ALA A 12 34.92 48.08 7.61
CA ALA A 12 35.67 47.09 6.84
C ALA A 12 34.65 46.12 6.22
N GLY A 13 34.27 46.37 4.97
CA GLY A 13 33.44 45.46 4.19
C GLY A 13 34.26 44.24 3.75
N ALA A 14 34.11 43.14 4.47
CA ALA A 14 34.51 41.82 3.96
C ALA A 14 33.37 41.31 3.07
N ALA A 15 33.58 41.34 1.75
CA ALA A 15 32.73 40.66 0.80
C ALA A 15 32.86 39.14 1.01
N ALA A 16 31.93 38.55 1.77
CA ALA A 16 31.77 37.11 1.83
C ALA A 16 31.12 36.64 0.53
N SER A 17 31.93 36.09 -0.37
CA SER A 17 31.44 35.32 -1.52
C SER A 17 30.61 34.14 -1.00
N ALA A 18 29.29 34.25 -1.11
CA ALA A 18 28.39 33.13 -0.97
C ALA A 18 28.63 32.18 -2.15
N ALA A 19 29.55 31.23 -1.99
CA ALA A 19 29.61 30.07 -2.85
C ALA A 19 28.29 29.31 -2.65
N ALA A 20 27.37 29.49 -3.59
CA ALA A 20 26.16 28.69 -3.70
C ALA A 20 26.59 27.22 -3.80
N LEU A 21 26.32 26.45 -2.74
CA LEU A 21 26.38 24.99 -2.77
C LEU A 21 25.26 24.50 -3.70
N ALA A 22 25.52 24.49 -5.00
CA ALA A 22 24.72 23.75 -5.96
C ALA A 22 24.82 22.24 -5.65
N PRO A 23 23.75 21.46 -5.86
CA PRO A 23 23.60 20.14 -5.26
C PRO A 23 24.39 19.08 -6.05
N TRP A 24 25.62 18.81 -5.64
CA TRP A 24 26.42 17.69 -6.15
C TRP A 24 25.78 16.31 -5.89
N HIS A 25 24.82 16.25 -4.96
CA HIS A 25 24.03 15.03 -4.68
C HIS A 25 23.01 14.70 -5.78
N SER A 26 22.54 15.68 -6.57
CA SER A 26 21.50 15.44 -7.58
C SER A 26 22.05 14.87 -8.89
N ALA A 27 23.21 15.37 -9.34
CA ALA A 27 23.81 14.95 -10.61
C ALA A 27 24.33 13.51 -10.54
N SER A 28 24.97 13.13 -9.43
CA SER A 28 25.51 11.76 -9.23
C SER A 28 24.41 10.70 -9.12
N ALA A 29 23.30 11.02 -8.46
CA ALA A 29 22.12 10.14 -8.38
C ALA A 29 21.38 10.03 -9.73
N GLN A 30 21.40 11.09 -10.55
CA GLN A 30 20.83 11.02 -11.90
C GLN A 30 21.71 10.18 -12.83
N THR A 31 23.04 10.35 -12.80
CA THR A 31 23.99 9.55 -13.59
C THR A 31 23.93 8.06 -13.25
N SER A 32 23.63 7.70 -11.99
CA SER A 32 23.48 6.28 -11.61
C SER A 32 22.16 5.66 -12.10
N LEU A 33 21.07 6.43 -12.18
CA LEU A 33 19.79 5.96 -12.75
C LEU A 33 19.85 5.77 -14.26
N ASP A 34 20.52 6.66 -14.99
CA ASP A 34 20.68 6.53 -16.44
C ASP A 34 21.49 5.28 -16.80
N ALA A 35 22.60 5.03 -16.07
CA ALA A 35 23.39 3.81 -16.24
C ALA A 35 22.58 2.54 -15.90
N LEU A 36 21.75 2.60 -14.87
CA LEU A 36 20.85 1.50 -14.51
C LEU A 36 19.79 1.26 -15.59
N HIS A 37 19.28 2.31 -16.23
CA HIS A 37 18.35 2.20 -17.35
C HIS A 37 19.01 1.57 -18.59
N GLU A 38 20.26 1.94 -18.93
CA GLU A 38 20.99 1.27 -20.01
C GLU A 38 21.21 -0.22 -19.74
N ALA A 39 21.48 -0.61 -18.48
CA ALA A 39 21.59 -2.01 -18.10
C ALA A 39 20.22 -2.73 -18.20
N ALA A 40 19.15 -2.12 -17.70
CA ALA A 40 17.80 -2.65 -17.77
C ALA A 40 17.31 -2.83 -19.23
N LYS A 41 17.70 -1.94 -20.15
CA LYS A 41 17.38 -2.08 -21.58
C LYS A 41 17.98 -3.33 -22.23
N LYS A 42 19.12 -3.81 -21.72
CA LYS A 42 19.72 -5.08 -22.20
C LYS A 42 18.92 -6.30 -21.72
N GLU A 43 18.20 -6.17 -20.61
CA GLU A 43 17.28 -7.20 -20.09
C GLU A 43 15.89 -7.10 -20.76
N GLY A 44 15.46 -5.88 -21.13
CA GLY A 44 14.30 -5.64 -22.00
C GLY A 44 12.94 -5.70 -21.31
N GLU A 45 12.82 -6.42 -20.20
CA GLU A 45 11.58 -6.56 -19.45
C GLU A 45 11.78 -6.88 -17.96
N LEU A 46 10.68 -6.89 -17.21
CA LEU A 46 10.57 -7.53 -15.89
C LEU A 46 9.15 -8.06 -15.69
N THR A 47 9.00 -9.10 -14.88
CA THR A 47 7.71 -9.68 -14.50
C THR A 47 7.35 -9.31 -13.07
N TRP A 48 6.22 -8.61 -12.90
CA TRP A 48 5.75 -8.07 -11.64
C TRP A 48 4.51 -8.81 -11.13
N TYR A 49 4.68 -9.54 -10.03
CA TYR A 49 3.57 -10.22 -9.35
C TYR A 49 2.97 -9.26 -8.33
N ILE A 50 1.74 -8.81 -8.56
CA ILE A 50 1.14 -7.69 -7.82
C ILE A 50 -0.24 -8.01 -7.27
N VAL A 51 -0.48 -7.59 -6.03
CA VAL A 51 -1.70 -7.90 -5.27
C VAL A 51 -2.52 -6.66 -4.91
N TYR A 52 -1.86 -5.58 -4.50
CA TYR A 52 -2.51 -4.45 -3.81
C TYR A 52 -3.23 -3.45 -4.74
N LEU A 53 -3.11 -3.59 -6.05
CA LEU A 53 -3.83 -2.79 -7.04
C LEU A 53 -4.91 -3.60 -7.77
N PRO A 54 -6.01 -2.96 -8.20
CA PRO A 54 -6.86 -3.49 -9.27
C PRO A 54 -6.05 -3.71 -10.55
N SER A 55 -6.49 -4.63 -11.42
CA SER A 55 -5.76 -4.95 -12.66
C SER A 55 -5.57 -3.72 -13.56
N GLU A 56 -6.60 -2.88 -13.72
CA GLU A 56 -6.52 -1.67 -14.56
C GLU A 56 -5.40 -0.72 -14.07
N ASP A 57 -5.31 -0.51 -12.77
CA ASP A 57 -4.31 0.39 -12.17
C ASP A 57 -2.90 -0.23 -12.22
N ALA A 58 -2.77 -1.55 -12.05
CA ALA A 58 -1.49 -2.24 -12.22
C ALA A 58 -0.96 -2.15 -13.66
N GLU A 59 -1.85 -2.31 -14.65
CA GLU A 59 -1.53 -2.14 -16.07
C GLU A 59 -1.21 -0.68 -16.42
N LEU A 60 -1.89 0.28 -15.79
CA LEU A 60 -1.55 1.70 -15.92
C LEU A 60 -0.13 1.99 -15.41
N MET A 61 0.23 1.45 -14.25
CA MET A 61 1.59 1.57 -13.70
C MET A 61 2.64 0.98 -14.64
N SER A 62 2.37 -0.20 -15.22
CA SER A 62 3.24 -0.83 -16.23
C SER A 62 3.48 0.09 -17.44
N ARG A 63 2.41 0.66 -18.01
CA ARG A 63 2.52 1.59 -19.14
C ARG A 63 3.27 2.88 -18.78
N THR A 64 3.00 3.44 -17.61
CA THR A 64 3.68 4.67 -17.15
C THR A 64 5.17 4.42 -16.94
N PHE A 65 5.56 3.31 -16.32
CA PHE A 65 6.96 2.93 -16.20
C PHE A 65 7.62 2.75 -17.56
N THR A 66 6.99 1.99 -18.46
CA THR A 66 7.53 1.71 -19.80
C THR A 66 7.70 3.00 -20.62
N ALA A 67 6.78 3.97 -20.48
CA ALA A 67 6.90 5.28 -21.11
C ALA A 67 8.03 6.12 -20.52
N ARG A 68 8.24 6.03 -19.19
CA ARG A 68 9.33 6.72 -18.48
C ARG A 68 10.70 6.13 -18.82
N TYR A 69 10.77 4.80 -18.99
CA TYR A 69 11.98 4.06 -19.29
C TYR A 69 11.82 3.23 -20.58
N PRO A 70 11.87 3.88 -21.76
CA PRO A 70 11.74 3.18 -23.03
C PRO A 70 12.71 2.01 -23.17
N GLY A 71 12.24 0.92 -23.77
CA GLY A 71 13.03 -0.31 -23.94
C GLY A 71 12.99 -1.27 -22.75
N VAL A 72 12.21 -0.99 -21.70
CA VAL A 72 11.95 -1.91 -20.59
C VAL A 72 10.44 -2.09 -20.41
N LYS A 73 9.93 -3.30 -20.64
CA LYS A 73 8.51 -3.64 -20.46
C LYS A 73 8.23 -4.20 -19.06
N VAL A 74 7.00 -4.06 -18.58
CA VAL A 74 6.56 -4.70 -17.32
C VAL A 74 5.43 -5.68 -17.60
N ASN A 75 5.70 -6.96 -17.41
CA ASN A 75 4.73 -8.05 -17.51
C ASN A 75 3.99 -8.19 -16.18
N VAL A 76 2.72 -7.77 -16.13
CA VAL A 76 1.93 -7.75 -14.91
C VAL A 76 1.24 -9.09 -14.67
N VAL A 77 1.42 -9.66 -13.48
CA VAL A 77 0.65 -10.81 -13.00
C VAL A 77 -0.12 -10.38 -11.76
N ARG A 78 -1.38 -9.98 -11.96
CA ARG A 78 -2.26 -9.54 -10.88
C ARG A 78 -3.11 -10.68 -10.35
N THR A 79 -3.03 -10.96 -9.04
CA THR A 79 -3.93 -11.91 -8.35
C THR A 79 -4.01 -11.63 -6.84
N THR A 80 -4.78 -12.41 -6.09
CA THR A 80 -4.89 -12.29 -4.62
C THR A 80 -3.63 -12.77 -3.90
N ALA A 81 -3.38 -12.26 -2.68
CA ALA A 81 -2.14 -12.48 -1.92
C ALA A 81 -1.73 -13.95 -1.85
N GLN A 82 -2.63 -14.81 -1.40
CA GLN A 82 -2.34 -16.23 -1.21
C GLN A 82 -2.08 -16.93 -2.55
N VAL A 83 -2.86 -16.62 -3.59
CA VAL A 83 -2.67 -17.20 -4.92
C VAL A 83 -1.34 -16.78 -5.53
N ALA A 84 -0.94 -15.52 -5.38
CA ALA A 84 0.35 -15.02 -5.85
C ALA A 84 1.51 -15.74 -5.12
N PHE A 85 1.41 -15.90 -3.81
CA PHE A 85 2.44 -16.56 -3.01
C PHE A 85 2.55 -18.06 -3.29
N GLN A 86 1.42 -18.74 -3.51
CA GLN A 86 1.43 -20.15 -3.92
C GLN A 86 2.08 -20.33 -5.30
N ARG A 87 1.73 -19.47 -6.27
CA ARG A 87 2.36 -19.47 -7.60
C ARG A 87 3.87 -19.25 -7.49
N LEU A 88 4.31 -18.23 -6.75
CA LEU A 88 5.72 -17.96 -6.52
C LEU A 88 6.45 -19.17 -5.91
N ASN A 89 5.85 -19.82 -4.91
CA ASN A 89 6.43 -21.02 -4.30
C ASN A 89 6.49 -22.22 -5.26
N GLN A 90 5.52 -22.36 -6.17
CA GLN A 90 5.56 -23.36 -7.22
C GLN A 90 6.71 -23.10 -8.20
N ASP A 91 6.90 -21.86 -8.63
CA ASP A 91 8.02 -21.46 -9.49
C ASP A 91 9.36 -21.76 -8.81
N LEU A 92 9.51 -21.35 -7.54
CA LEU A 92 10.71 -21.61 -6.74
C LEU A 92 11.00 -23.10 -6.56
N LYS A 93 9.97 -23.91 -6.31
CA LYS A 93 10.10 -25.38 -6.19
C LYS A 93 10.50 -26.02 -7.53
N ALA A 94 9.98 -25.50 -8.64
CA ALA A 94 10.34 -25.90 -9.99
C ALA A 94 11.71 -25.34 -10.44
N LYS A 95 12.34 -24.50 -9.62
CA LYS A 95 13.59 -23.77 -9.92
C LYS A 95 13.45 -22.89 -11.18
N THR A 96 12.26 -22.37 -11.44
CA THR A 96 12.00 -21.41 -12.51
C THR A 96 12.08 -19.99 -11.98
N ALA A 97 12.71 -19.11 -12.75
CA ALA A 97 12.88 -17.70 -12.44
C ALA A 97 11.82 -16.87 -13.20
N ASN A 98 10.56 -16.97 -12.80
CA ASN A 98 9.44 -16.33 -13.50
C ASN A 98 9.02 -14.97 -12.93
N CYS A 99 9.45 -14.64 -11.71
CA CYS A 99 9.07 -13.43 -11.00
C CYS A 99 10.30 -12.58 -10.71
N ASP A 100 10.28 -11.33 -11.15
CA ASP A 100 11.33 -10.35 -10.89
C ASP A 100 11.05 -9.59 -9.59
N VAL A 101 9.84 -9.02 -9.51
CA VAL A 101 9.38 -8.21 -8.37
C VAL A 101 8.09 -8.82 -7.82
N PHE A 102 8.09 -9.11 -6.52
CA PHE A 102 6.93 -9.63 -5.80
C PHE A 102 6.35 -8.55 -4.88
N SER A 103 5.04 -8.34 -5.00
CA SER A 103 4.29 -7.26 -4.36
C SER A 103 2.98 -7.78 -3.76
N SER A 104 3.06 -8.23 -2.51
CA SER A 104 1.98 -8.76 -1.71
C SER A 104 1.44 -7.77 -0.66
N THR A 105 0.19 -8.02 -0.25
CA THR A 105 -0.48 -7.34 0.86
C THR A 105 -0.28 -8.03 2.21
N ASP A 106 0.33 -9.21 2.22
CA ASP A 106 0.64 -9.96 3.44
C ASP A 106 2.14 -9.86 3.73
N ILE A 107 2.47 -9.30 4.90
CA ILE A 107 3.85 -9.08 5.32
C ILE A 107 4.57 -10.39 5.68
N ALA A 108 3.83 -11.42 6.11
CA ALA A 108 4.38 -12.72 6.48
C ALA A 108 5.06 -13.42 5.30
N HIS A 109 4.58 -13.17 4.07
CA HIS A 109 5.24 -13.66 2.85
C HIS A 109 6.69 -13.17 2.75
N TYR A 110 6.96 -11.91 3.06
CA TYR A 110 8.31 -11.34 2.95
C TYR A 110 9.24 -11.87 4.03
N LEU A 111 8.72 -12.07 5.24
CA LEU A 111 9.49 -12.64 6.34
C LEU A 111 9.88 -14.10 6.06
N ASP A 112 8.95 -14.89 5.49
CA ASP A 112 9.26 -16.26 5.02
C ASP A 112 10.32 -16.26 3.91
N LEU A 113 10.10 -15.47 2.85
CA LEU A 113 11.03 -15.39 1.71
C LEU A 113 12.42 -14.93 2.15
N LYS A 114 12.50 -13.94 3.05
CA LYS A 114 13.77 -13.46 3.62
C LYS A 114 14.45 -14.54 4.44
N LYS A 115 13.74 -15.23 5.34
CA LYS A 115 14.27 -16.37 6.12
C LYS A 115 14.84 -17.46 5.22
N ARG A 116 14.20 -17.70 4.08
CA ARG A 116 14.63 -18.68 3.06
C ARG A 116 15.70 -18.14 2.11
N LYS A 117 16.16 -16.89 2.28
CA LYS A 117 17.16 -16.20 1.45
C LYS A 117 16.75 -16.09 -0.02
N LEU A 118 15.46 -15.88 -0.27
CA LEU A 118 14.86 -15.80 -1.60
C LEU A 118 14.62 -14.38 -2.08
N LEU A 119 15.02 -13.37 -1.31
CA LEU A 119 14.93 -11.96 -1.68
C LEU A 119 16.32 -11.39 -1.96
N MET A 120 16.43 -10.56 -2.98
CA MET A 120 17.61 -9.75 -3.23
C MET A 120 17.62 -8.57 -2.27
N LYS A 121 18.73 -8.37 -1.56
CA LYS A 121 18.96 -7.15 -0.79
C LYS A 121 19.21 -5.99 -1.75
N TYR A 122 18.34 -4.99 -1.73
CA TYR A 122 18.47 -3.77 -2.51
C TYR A 122 17.70 -2.65 -1.83
N VAL A 123 18.37 -1.54 -1.51
CA VAL A 123 17.73 -0.34 -0.94
C VAL A 123 17.67 0.72 -2.03
N PRO A 124 16.48 1.01 -2.59
CA PRO A 124 16.35 2.05 -3.59
C PRO A 124 16.75 3.41 -3.03
N ALA A 125 17.56 4.18 -3.74
CA ALA A 125 17.92 5.55 -3.33
C ALA A 125 16.67 6.42 -3.16
N ALA A 126 15.65 6.20 -4.01
CA ALA A 126 14.37 6.87 -3.97
C ALA A 126 13.61 6.70 -2.64
N SER A 127 13.89 5.64 -1.87
CA SER A 127 13.24 5.39 -0.57
C SER A 127 13.56 6.46 0.48
N ALA A 128 14.68 7.19 0.34
CA ALA A 128 15.05 8.29 1.23
C ALA A 128 14.06 9.47 1.15
N GLY A 129 13.37 9.64 0.01
CA GLY A 129 12.36 10.69 -0.19
C GLY A 129 10.97 10.33 0.34
N MET A 130 10.76 9.09 0.81
CA MET A 130 9.48 8.68 1.38
C MET A 130 9.23 9.30 2.75
N ASP A 131 7.97 9.36 3.17
CA ASP A 131 7.60 9.71 4.54
C ASP A 131 8.28 8.74 5.52
N LYS A 132 8.86 9.28 6.60
CA LYS A 132 9.62 8.51 7.60
C LYS A 132 8.81 7.36 8.22
N ARG A 133 7.48 7.47 8.30
CA ARG A 133 6.59 6.41 8.81
C ARG A 133 6.54 5.18 7.92
N LEU A 134 6.93 5.32 6.65
CA LEU A 134 6.92 4.26 5.64
C LEU A 134 8.32 3.70 5.37
N GLN A 135 9.35 4.37 5.88
CA GLN A 135 10.72 3.91 5.81
C GLN A 135 10.96 2.79 6.83
N ASN A 136 12.02 2.00 6.60
CA ASN A 136 12.54 1.07 7.59
C ASN A 136 11.58 -0.05 8.03
N LEU A 137 10.59 -0.40 7.19
CA LEU A 137 9.74 -1.58 7.44
C LEU A 137 10.59 -2.86 7.51
N ASP A 138 11.65 -2.94 6.70
CA ASP A 138 12.72 -3.91 6.82
C ASP A 138 14.07 -3.18 6.91
N PRO A 139 14.66 -3.08 8.12
CA PRO A 139 15.95 -2.43 8.30
C PRO A 139 17.10 -3.09 7.52
N GLU A 140 16.96 -4.35 7.14
CA GLU A 140 17.98 -5.05 6.38
C GLU A 140 17.93 -4.78 4.87
N GLY A 141 16.84 -4.20 4.36
CA GLY A 141 16.73 -3.71 2.98
C GLY A 141 16.36 -4.77 1.92
N TYR A 142 15.58 -5.79 2.28
CA TYR A 142 15.07 -6.81 1.35
C TYR A 142 13.68 -6.47 0.79
N TYR A 143 12.86 -5.71 1.51
CA TYR A 143 11.53 -5.31 1.06
C TYR A 143 11.15 -3.93 1.58
N HIS A 144 10.33 -3.20 0.80
CA HIS A 144 10.05 -1.78 1.02
C HIS A 144 8.58 -1.47 0.81
N VAL A 145 8.02 -0.52 1.57
CA VAL A 145 6.62 -0.12 1.43
C VAL A 145 6.37 0.52 0.06
N ALA A 146 5.62 -0.16 -0.80
CA ALA A 146 5.34 0.30 -2.16
C ALA A 146 3.93 0.88 -2.33
N SER A 147 3.00 0.50 -1.45
CA SER A 147 1.65 1.06 -1.40
C SER A 147 1.13 1.17 0.02
N VAL A 148 0.28 2.17 0.23
CA VAL A 148 -0.41 2.43 1.48
C VAL A 148 -1.90 2.58 1.20
N ALA A 149 -2.72 1.91 1.99
CA ALA A 149 -4.17 2.02 1.93
C ALA A 149 -4.76 2.08 3.33
N MET A 150 -6.02 2.48 3.42
CA MET A 150 -6.81 2.35 4.63
C MET A 150 -8.03 1.47 4.39
N VAL A 151 -8.34 0.63 5.37
CA VAL A 151 -9.58 -0.15 5.42
C VAL A 151 -10.48 0.44 6.48
N GLY A 152 -11.74 0.66 6.12
CA GLY A 152 -12.77 1.27 6.94
C GLY A 152 -14.11 0.63 6.67
N LEU A 153 -15.18 1.28 7.13
CA LEU A 153 -16.53 0.88 6.82
C LEU A 153 -17.00 1.57 5.54
N VAL A 154 -17.77 0.86 4.74
CA VAL A 154 -18.44 1.39 3.56
C VAL A 154 -19.93 1.06 3.62
N TYR A 155 -20.76 1.92 3.04
CA TYR A 155 -22.20 1.67 2.95
C TYR A 155 -22.80 2.21 1.66
N ASN A 156 -23.90 1.60 1.21
CA ASN A 156 -24.64 2.03 0.04
C ASN A 156 -25.59 3.18 0.40
N THR A 157 -25.38 4.37 -0.16
CA THR A 157 -26.15 5.58 0.20
C THR A 157 -27.58 5.57 -0.33
N ALA A 158 -27.90 4.74 -1.32
CA ALA A 158 -29.27 4.55 -1.80
C ALA A 158 -30.08 3.60 -0.90
N LYS A 159 -29.41 2.80 -0.06
CA LYS A 159 -30.04 1.81 0.85
C LYS A 159 -29.98 2.18 2.31
N VAL A 160 -28.95 2.92 2.72
CA VAL A 160 -28.68 3.25 4.13
C VAL A 160 -28.49 4.75 4.24
N LYS A 161 -29.28 5.38 5.11
CA LYS A 161 -29.10 6.80 5.44
C LYS A 161 -27.86 6.97 6.30
N ALA A 162 -27.18 8.11 6.17
CA ALA A 162 -25.96 8.40 6.94
C ALA A 162 -26.15 8.28 8.47
N ALA A 163 -27.34 8.60 8.99
CA ALA A 163 -27.65 8.48 10.41
C ALA A 163 -27.67 7.02 10.91
N ASP A 164 -28.03 6.09 10.03
CA ASP A 164 -28.19 4.66 10.33
C ASP A 164 -26.94 3.84 9.99
N ALA A 165 -25.99 4.43 9.26
CA ALA A 165 -24.74 3.78 8.84
C ALA A 165 -23.91 3.29 10.06
N PRO A 166 -23.17 2.17 9.92
CA PRO A 166 -22.32 1.66 10.98
C PRO A 166 -21.22 2.66 11.31
N LYS A 167 -20.92 2.82 12.60
CA LYS A 167 -19.92 3.76 13.15
C LYS A 167 -18.78 3.05 13.86
N SER A 168 -18.95 1.77 14.17
CA SER A 168 -17.98 0.90 14.82
C SER A 168 -17.79 -0.36 14.00
N TRP A 169 -16.59 -0.93 14.05
CA TRP A 169 -16.38 -2.26 13.47
C TRP A 169 -17.33 -3.31 14.05
N ASN A 170 -17.68 -3.21 15.33
CA ASN A 170 -18.57 -4.15 15.98
C ASN A 170 -20.01 -4.09 15.44
N ASP A 171 -20.40 -2.97 14.82
CA ASP A 171 -21.73 -2.82 14.22
C ASP A 171 -21.95 -3.81 13.06
N LEU A 172 -20.89 -4.34 12.43
CA LEU A 172 -21.02 -5.39 11.41
C LEU A 172 -21.67 -6.68 11.96
N THR A 173 -21.69 -6.85 13.28
CA THR A 173 -22.31 -7.99 13.97
C THR A 173 -23.74 -7.73 14.45
N ASP A 174 -24.24 -6.50 14.31
CA ASP A 174 -25.60 -6.13 14.73
C ASP A 174 -26.64 -6.91 13.89
N PRO A 175 -27.61 -7.60 14.53
CA PRO A 175 -28.66 -8.34 13.83
C PRO A 175 -29.45 -7.53 12.79
N LYS A 176 -29.50 -6.21 12.89
CA LYS A 176 -30.14 -5.36 11.86
C LYS A 176 -29.45 -5.45 10.50
N TRP A 177 -28.19 -5.85 10.45
CA TRP A 177 -27.40 -6.04 9.23
C TRP A 177 -27.33 -7.49 8.76
N ARG A 178 -28.13 -8.39 9.33
CA ARG A 178 -28.14 -9.80 8.98
C ARG A 178 -28.36 -10.01 7.48
N GLY A 179 -27.42 -10.64 6.81
CA GLY A 179 -27.46 -10.86 5.36
C GLY A 179 -27.18 -9.61 4.51
N LEU A 180 -26.89 -8.46 5.12
CA LEU A 180 -26.69 -7.19 4.42
C LEU A 180 -25.24 -6.71 4.41
N ALA A 181 -24.36 -7.35 5.19
CA ALA A 181 -22.94 -7.00 5.24
C ALA A 181 -22.11 -7.76 4.17
N SER A 182 -21.01 -7.17 3.74
CA SER A 182 -19.95 -7.81 2.95
C SER A 182 -18.59 -7.66 3.63
N VAL A 183 -17.79 -8.72 3.58
CA VAL A 183 -16.40 -8.76 4.07
C VAL A 183 -15.57 -9.63 3.11
N GLY A 184 -14.25 -9.48 3.14
CA GLY A 184 -13.36 -10.41 2.46
C GLY A 184 -13.02 -11.63 3.33
N HIS A 185 -12.23 -12.56 2.78
CA HIS A 185 -11.78 -13.78 3.47
C HIS A 185 -10.26 -13.73 3.79
N PRO A 186 -9.85 -13.95 5.06
CA PRO A 186 -8.44 -13.79 5.49
C PRO A 186 -7.51 -14.80 4.80
N GLY A 187 -7.98 -16.03 4.55
CA GLY A 187 -7.20 -17.05 3.84
C GLY A 187 -6.89 -16.76 2.35
N PHE A 188 -7.48 -15.71 1.77
CA PHE A 188 -7.20 -15.30 0.39
C PHE A 188 -6.56 -13.90 0.31
N SER A 189 -6.93 -12.99 1.23
CA SER A 189 -6.55 -11.59 1.21
C SER A 189 -5.77 -11.18 2.45
N GLY A 190 -4.52 -10.74 2.27
CA GLY A 190 -3.66 -10.24 3.35
C GLY A 190 -4.27 -9.07 4.12
N PHE A 191 -4.94 -8.13 3.43
CA PHE A 191 -5.65 -7.03 4.11
C PHE A 191 -6.78 -7.52 5.01
N VAL A 192 -7.48 -8.58 4.61
CA VAL A 192 -8.51 -9.18 5.47
C VAL A 192 -7.86 -9.86 6.67
N GLY A 193 -6.72 -10.53 6.48
CA GLY A 193 -5.93 -11.08 7.58
C GLY A 193 -5.53 -10.01 8.61
N VAL A 194 -4.94 -8.91 8.16
CA VAL A 194 -4.58 -7.75 9.01
C VAL A 194 -5.81 -7.16 9.70
N TRP A 195 -6.91 -6.94 8.97
CA TRP A 195 -8.16 -6.46 9.56
C TRP A 195 -8.69 -7.42 10.62
N ALA A 196 -8.70 -8.73 10.34
CA ALA A 196 -9.17 -9.74 11.28
C ALA A 196 -8.32 -9.81 12.55
N ILE A 197 -6.98 -9.64 12.45
CA ILE A 197 -6.11 -9.52 13.63
C ILE A 197 -6.58 -8.36 14.52
N GLU A 198 -6.81 -7.19 13.94
CA GLU A 198 -7.28 -6.03 14.71
C GLU A 198 -8.68 -6.25 15.28
N MET A 199 -9.59 -6.93 14.56
CA MET A 199 -10.91 -7.27 15.09
C MET A 199 -10.82 -8.21 16.28
N ARG A 200 -9.92 -9.20 16.21
CA ARG A 200 -9.64 -10.11 17.32
C ARG A 200 -9.07 -9.37 18.53
N LYS A 201 -8.12 -8.45 18.33
CA LYS A 201 -7.55 -7.64 19.42
C LYS A 201 -8.62 -6.78 20.11
N LEU A 202 -9.52 -6.18 19.34
CA LEU A 202 -10.56 -5.30 19.87
C LEU A 202 -11.69 -6.06 20.58
N TYR A 203 -12.09 -7.22 20.06
CA TYR A 203 -13.36 -7.86 20.45
C TYR A 203 -13.23 -9.32 20.91
N GLY A 204 -12.04 -9.90 20.82
CA GLY A 204 -11.75 -11.30 21.14
C GLY A 204 -12.25 -12.30 20.09
N ASP A 205 -11.82 -13.54 20.22
CA ASP A 205 -12.06 -14.64 19.27
C ASP A 205 -13.55 -14.89 19.01
N GLY A 206 -14.40 -14.70 20.03
CA GLY A 206 -15.85 -14.89 19.91
C GLY A 206 -16.53 -13.92 18.94
N TRP A 207 -15.86 -12.85 18.53
CA TRP A 207 -16.39 -11.87 17.58
C TRP A 207 -16.64 -12.49 16.19
N PHE A 208 -15.78 -13.37 15.71
CA PHE A 208 -15.95 -14.01 14.41
C PHE A 208 -17.22 -14.86 14.34
N LYS A 209 -17.58 -15.55 15.42
CA LYS A 209 -18.85 -16.30 15.52
C LYS A 209 -20.06 -15.36 15.47
N LYS A 210 -19.99 -14.18 16.08
CA LYS A 210 -21.05 -13.16 16.00
C LYS A 210 -21.17 -12.60 14.58
N LEU A 211 -20.04 -12.32 13.93
CA LEU A 211 -20.01 -11.89 12.54
C LEU A 211 -20.62 -12.96 11.61
N ALA A 212 -20.18 -14.21 11.74
CA ALA A 212 -20.69 -15.33 10.94
C ALA A 212 -22.18 -15.57 11.18
N ALA A 213 -22.66 -15.45 12.42
CA ALA A 213 -24.08 -15.52 12.74
C ALA A 213 -24.87 -14.46 11.98
N ASN A 214 -24.29 -13.30 11.66
CA ASN A 214 -24.92 -12.24 10.88
C ASN A 214 -24.95 -12.53 9.35
N LYS A 215 -24.41 -13.66 8.90
CA LYS A 215 -24.43 -14.13 7.49
C LYS A 215 -23.94 -13.07 6.47
N PRO A 216 -22.78 -12.43 6.66
CA PRO A 216 -22.25 -11.54 5.64
C PRO A 216 -21.93 -12.33 4.37
N GLN A 217 -21.96 -11.65 3.22
CA GLN A 217 -21.32 -12.19 2.03
C GLN A 217 -19.80 -12.13 2.22
N VAL A 218 -19.12 -13.24 1.92
CA VAL A 218 -17.67 -13.37 2.08
C VAL A 218 -17.02 -13.45 0.70
N GLY A 219 -16.34 -12.37 0.29
CA GLY A 219 -15.55 -12.30 -0.94
C GLY A 219 -14.15 -12.88 -0.76
N ARG A 220 -13.45 -13.14 -1.87
CA ARG A 220 -12.04 -13.57 -1.81
C ARG A 220 -11.11 -12.40 -1.52
N SER A 221 -11.48 -11.19 -1.95
CA SER A 221 -10.70 -9.97 -1.79
C SER A 221 -11.43 -8.98 -0.91
N ILE A 222 -10.68 -8.16 -0.17
CA ILE A 222 -11.23 -6.98 0.51
C ILE A 222 -11.91 -5.99 -0.47
N ILE A 223 -11.48 -5.97 -1.74
CA ILE A 223 -12.05 -5.12 -2.80
C ILE A 223 -13.48 -5.56 -3.15
N ASP A 224 -13.80 -6.85 -3.02
CA ASP A 224 -15.11 -7.40 -3.38
C ASP A 224 -16.24 -6.74 -2.55
N THR A 225 -15.92 -6.31 -1.31
CA THR A 225 -16.82 -5.52 -0.48
C THR A 225 -17.27 -4.22 -1.16
N VAL A 226 -16.33 -3.48 -1.77
CA VAL A 226 -16.68 -2.22 -2.46
C VAL A 226 -17.58 -2.51 -3.64
N THR A 227 -17.28 -3.54 -4.43
CA THR A 227 -18.11 -3.93 -5.59
C THR A 227 -19.54 -4.30 -5.18
N THR A 228 -19.71 -5.15 -4.16
CA THR A 228 -21.03 -5.61 -3.73
C THR A 228 -21.83 -4.54 -3.01
N VAL A 229 -21.17 -3.62 -2.29
CA VAL A 229 -21.84 -2.47 -1.68
C VAL A 229 -22.22 -1.43 -2.74
N THR A 230 -21.35 -1.14 -3.70
CA THR A 230 -21.66 -0.21 -4.81
C THR A 230 -22.82 -0.70 -5.66
N SER A 231 -22.88 -2.00 -6.00
CA SER A 231 -24.00 -2.57 -6.75
C SER A 231 -25.31 -2.63 -5.95
N GLY A 232 -25.20 -2.50 -4.62
CA GLY A 232 -26.31 -2.67 -3.69
C GLY A 232 -26.65 -4.13 -3.43
N GLU A 233 -25.88 -5.12 -3.89
CA GLU A 233 -26.08 -6.51 -3.43
C GLU A 233 -25.99 -6.60 -1.91
N ARG A 234 -25.04 -5.86 -1.33
CA ARG A 234 -24.89 -5.67 0.11
C ARG A 234 -25.03 -4.19 0.46
N SER A 235 -25.44 -3.91 1.68
CA SER A 235 -25.73 -2.55 2.14
C SER A 235 -24.54 -1.92 2.85
N ILE A 236 -23.72 -2.72 3.54
CA ILE A 236 -22.57 -2.25 4.31
C ILE A 236 -21.41 -3.24 4.22
N GLY A 237 -20.21 -2.85 4.64
CA GLY A 237 -19.11 -3.78 4.78
C GLY A 237 -17.79 -3.16 5.23
N ALA A 238 -16.77 -4.01 5.38
CA ALA A 238 -15.38 -3.60 5.58
C ALA A 238 -14.63 -3.58 4.23
N GLY A 239 -14.11 -2.43 3.83
CA GLY A 239 -13.49 -2.27 2.51
C GLY A 239 -12.44 -1.16 2.44
N PRO A 240 -11.66 -1.11 1.34
CA PRO A 240 -10.66 -0.06 1.14
C PRO A 240 -11.34 1.28 0.89
N ILE A 241 -11.16 2.23 1.81
CA ILE A 241 -11.88 3.51 1.75
C ILE A 241 -11.39 4.37 0.58
N ASN A 242 -10.11 4.26 0.21
CA ASN A 242 -9.54 4.96 -0.94
C ASN A 242 -10.27 4.57 -2.24
N LEU A 243 -10.54 3.27 -2.42
CA LEU A 243 -11.28 2.77 -3.57
C LEU A 243 -12.75 3.22 -3.51
N ALA A 244 -13.40 3.11 -2.34
CA ALA A 244 -14.78 3.57 -2.19
C ALA A 244 -14.92 5.07 -2.48
N ALA A 245 -13.93 5.88 -2.13
CA ALA A 245 -13.93 7.33 -2.40
C ALA A 245 -13.86 7.60 -3.90
N MET A 246 -12.96 6.90 -4.61
CA MET A 246 -12.89 6.97 -6.08
C MET A 246 -14.20 6.55 -6.74
N VAL A 247 -14.84 5.51 -6.22
CA VAL A 247 -16.12 5.02 -6.77
C VAL A 247 -17.26 6.01 -6.50
N ALA A 248 -17.29 6.62 -5.31
CA ALA A 248 -18.24 7.67 -4.95
C ALA A 248 -18.06 8.93 -5.81
N ASP A 249 -16.82 9.34 -6.09
CA ASP A 249 -16.49 10.48 -6.96
C ASP A 249 -17.04 10.30 -8.39
N LYS A 250 -17.18 9.06 -8.84
CA LYS A 250 -17.84 8.70 -10.11
C LYS A 250 -19.37 8.71 -10.06
N GLY A 251 -19.97 9.19 -8.96
CA GLY A 251 -21.42 9.29 -8.77
C GLY A 251 -22.12 8.00 -8.33
N ASN A 252 -21.37 6.98 -7.92
CA ASN A 252 -21.97 5.73 -7.44
C ASN A 252 -22.52 5.87 -6.01
N PRO A 253 -23.56 5.09 -5.64
CA PRO A 253 -24.22 5.22 -4.35
C PRO A 253 -23.44 4.51 -3.22
N ILE A 254 -22.20 4.95 -2.95
CA ILE A 254 -21.37 4.43 -1.86
C ILE A 254 -20.76 5.58 -1.05
N ALA A 255 -20.64 5.38 0.26
CA ALA A 255 -19.97 6.29 1.16
C ALA A 255 -19.11 5.54 2.17
N ILE A 256 -18.19 6.28 2.79
CA ILE A 256 -17.19 5.77 3.73
C ILE A 256 -17.56 6.23 5.13
N VAL A 257 -17.28 5.37 6.12
CA VAL A 257 -17.24 5.75 7.53
C VAL A 257 -15.88 5.34 8.10
N ALA A 258 -15.19 6.30 8.71
CA ALA A 258 -14.07 6.01 9.59
C ALA A 258 -14.63 5.43 10.90
N PRO A 259 -14.29 4.18 11.27
CA PRO A 259 -14.78 3.56 12.50
C PRO A 259 -14.29 4.31 13.73
N LYS A 260 -15.07 4.31 14.82
CA LYS A 260 -14.72 4.99 16.07
C LYS A 260 -13.43 4.45 16.71
N GLU A 261 -13.12 3.18 16.51
CA GLU A 261 -11.88 2.55 16.96
C GLU A 261 -10.67 2.95 16.08
N GLY A 262 -10.94 3.51 14.91
CA GLY A 262 -9.95 3.85 13.90
C GLY A 262 -10.07 2.97 12.63
N PRO A 263 -9.70 3.51 11.46
CA PRO A 263 -9.47 2.68 10.27
C PRO A 263 -8.25 1.79 10.47
N VAL A 264 -8.11 0.73 9.66
CA VAL A 264 -6.90 -0.10 9.67
C VAL A 264 -5.92 0.40 8.61
N LEU A 265 -4.70 0.76 9.01
CA LEU A 265 -3.63 1.16 8.11
C LEU A 265 -2.98 -0.08 7.48
N MET A 266 -3.04 -0.14 6.15
CA MET A 266 -2.51 -1.24 5.37
C MET A 266 -1.23 -0.81 4.66
N LEU A 267 -0.12 -1.48 4.99
CA LEU A 267 1.15 -1.32 4.26
C LEU A 267 1.37 -2.52 3.35
N SER A 268 1.60 -2.27 2.06
CA SER A 268 1.93 -3.31 1.10
C SER A 268 3.37 -3.15 0.63
N PRO A 269 4.27 -4.06 1.01
CA PRO A 269 5.64 -4.02 0.55
C PRO A 269 5.78 -4.47 -0.91
N SER A 270 6.98 -4.29 -1.45
CA SER A 270 7.49 -4.93 -2.66
C SER A 270 8.93 -5.36 -2.43
N ALA A 271 9.34 -6.46 -3.06
CA ALA A 271 10.69 -7.02 -2.99
C ALA A 271 11.16 -7.53 -4.34
N ILE A 272 12.47 -7.53 -4.55
CA ILE A 272 13.10 -8.16 -5.72
C ILE A 272 13.44 -9.60 -5.34
N MET A 273 13.12 -10.56 -6.21
CA MET A 273 13.47 -11.97 -5.99
C MET A 273 14.99 -12.17 -6.12
N ALA A 274 15.57 -13.03 -5.28
CA ALA A 274 17.01 -13.31 -5.32
C ALA A 274 17.46 -13.92 -6.66
N ASN A 275 16.57 -14.69 -7.30
CA ASN A 275 16.76 -15.28 -8.62
C ASN A 275 16.05 -14.50 -9.74
N ALA A 276 15.77 -13.21 -9.55
CA ALA A 276 15.12 -12.38 -10.57
C ALA A 276 15.88 -12.50 -11.91
N PRO A 277 15.22 -12.91 -13.01
CA PRO A 277 15.86 -13.05 -14.32
C PRO A 277 16.33 -11.70 -14.91
N HIS A 278 15.71 -10.60 -14.48
CA HIS A 278 15.98 -9.23 -14.95
C HIS A 278 16.33 -8.31 -13.75
N PRO A 279 17.51 -8.49 -13.13
CA PRO A 279 17.86 -7.81 -11.89
C PRO A 279 18.06 -6.30 -12.04
N ASN A 280 18.50 -5.80 -13.20
CA ASN A 280 18.67 -4.36 -13.42
C ASN A 280 17.32 -3.67 -13.68
N ALA A 281 16.45 -4.29 -14.48
CA ALA A 281 15.08 -3.85 -14.68
C ALA A 281 14.30 -3.84 -13.36
N SER A 282 14.48 -4.85 -12.51
CA SER A 282 13.89 -4.92 -11.16
C SER A 282 14.33 -3.75 -10.26
N LYS A 283 15.63 -3.44 -10.22
CA LYS A 283 16.16 -2.31 -9.45
C LYS A 283 15.63 -0.98 -9.96
N LEU A 284 15.63 -0.77 -11.28
CA LEU A 284 15.08 0.42 -11.91
C LEU A 284 13.59 0.60 -11.58
N PHE A 285 12.83 -0.49 -11.63
CA PHE A 285 11.41 -0.50 -11.26
C PHE A 285 11.21 -0.15 -9.79
N MET A 286 12.02 -0.67 -8.88
CA MET A 286 11.93 -0.33 -7.46
C MET A 286 12.30 1.13 -7.16
N GLU A 287 13.29 1.70 -7.85
CA GLU A 287 13.59 3.14 -7.76
C GLU A 287 12.36 3.98 -8.17
N TRP A 288 11.77 3.66 -9.33
CA TRP A 288 10.60 4.37 -9.84
C TRP A 288 9.37 4.18 -8.93
N LEU A 289 9.08 2.94 -8.53
CA LEU A 289 7.90 2.57 -7.74
C LEU A 289 7.87 3.27 -6.37
N LEU A 290 9.04 3.47 -5.75
CA LEU A 290 9.12 4.01 -4.40
C LEU A 290 9.19 5.53 -4.33
N GLY A 291 9.80 6.21 -5.31
CA GLY A 291 10.00 7.66 -5.18
C GLY A 291 9.83 8.50 -6.44
N SER A 292 9.30 7.96 -7.54
CA SER A 292 8.95 8.80 -8.68
C SER A 292 7.76 9.73 -8.40
N GLU A 293 7.75 10.87 -9.08
CA GLU A 293 6.59 11.77 -9.12
C GLU A 293 5.38 11.17 -9.82
N ASP A 294 5.63 10.37 -10.86
CA ASP A 294 4.59 9.66 -11.61
C ASP A 294 3.75 8.76 -10.71
N VAL A 295 4.40 7.96 -9.86
CA VAL A 295 3.71 7.01 -8.98
C VAL A 295 2.86 7.72 -7.94
N ASP A 296 3.38 8.78 -7.31
CA ASP A 296 2.57 9.52 -6.33
C ASP A 296 1.45 10.32 -7.00
N LYS A 297 1.68 10.87 -8.20
CA LYS A 297 0.61 11.51 -8.97
C LYS A 297 -0.50 10.51 -9.29
N LEU A 298 -0.14 9.33 -9.81
CA LEU A 298 -1.09 8.25 -10.04
C LEU A 298 -1.80 7.83 -8.75
N SER A 299 -1.09 7.74 -7.63
CA SER A 299 -1.67 7.46 -6.32
C SER A 299 -2.71 8.52 -5.96
N VAL A 300 -2.37 9.81 -6.02
CA VAL A 300 -3.30 10.92 -5.72
C VAL A 300 -4.49 10.90 -6.68
N ASP A 301 -4.26 10.72 -7.97
CA ASP A 301 -5.32 10.65 -8.99
C ASP A 301 -6.27 9.48 -8.78
N ARG A 302 -5.75 8.39 -8.21
CA ARG A 302 -6.51 7.20 -7.85
C ARG A 302 -6.91 7.16 -6.36
N PHE A 303 -7.02 8.32 -5.71
CA PHE A 303 -7.48 8.44 -4.31
C PHE A 303 -6.64 7.66 -3.29
N GLY A 304 -5.44 7.22 -3.65
CA GLY A 304 -4.49 6.53 -2.79
C GLY A 304 -3.77 7.48 -1.84
N VAL A 305 -2.94 6.90 -0.96
CA VAL A 305 -2.10 7.63 -0.02
C VAL A 305 -0.69 7.78 -0.62
N PRO A 306 -0.27 8.99 -1.01
CA PRO A 306 1.06 9.20 -1.58
C PRO A 306 2.14 8.90 -0.54
N LYS A 307 3.31 8.42 -1.01
CA LYS A 307 4.36 7.93 -0.12
C LYS A 307 5.45 8.97 0.15
N ARG A 308 5.65 9.94 -0.75
CA ARG A 308 6.68 10.97 -0.58
C ARG A 308 6.42 11.84 0.65
N ALA A 309 7.50 12.21 1.33
CA ALA A 309 7.46 13.12 2.45
C ALA A 309 6.73 14.42 2.07
N GLY A 310 5.76 14.82 2.90
CA GLY A 310 4.98 16.06 2.72
C GLY A 310 3.90 15.99 1.62
N ALA A 311 3.83 14.92 0.82
CA ALA A 311 2.75 14.75 -0.13
C ALA A 311 1.42 14.53 0.59
N LYS A 312 0.34 15.10 0.04
CA LYS A 312 -1.01 15.02 0.59
C LYS A 312 -1.92 14.23 -0.34
N PRO A 313 -2.83 13.40 0.20
CA PRO A 313 -3.87 12.78 -0.62
C PRO A 313 -4.85 13.84 -1.14
N ARG A 314 -5.80 13.44 -1.98
CA ARG A 314 -6.91 14.32 -2.40
C ARG A 314 -7.68 14.84 -1.18
N PRO A 315 -8.26 16.06 -1.25
CA PRO A 315 -9.16 16.55 -0.21
C PRO A 315 -10.26 15.53 0.11
N GLY A 316 -10.48 15.24 1.39
CA GLY A 316 -11.49 14.28 1.85
C GLY A 316 -11.06 12.80 1.82
N VAL A 317 -9.84 12.49 1.33
CA VAL A 317 -9.25 11.15 1.42
C VAL A 317 -8.34 11.08 2.64
N LEU A 318 -8.50 10.04 3.46
CA LEU A 318 -7.61 9.81 4.60
C LEU A 318 -6.19 9.47 4.13
N GLY A 319 -5.20 10.11 4.73
CA GLY A 319 -3.77 9.91 4.47
C GLY A 319 -2.98 9.53 5.71
N LEU A 320 -1.65 9.55 5.60
CA LEU A 320 -0.78 9.18 6.73
C LEU A 320 -0.99 10.05 7.96
N ASP A 321 -1.40 11.31 7.82
CA ASP A 321 -1.62 12.19 8.97
C ASP A 321 -2.87 11.83 9.77
N ASP A 322 -3.84 11.19 9.11
CA ASP A 322 -5.02 10.60 9.74
C ASP A 322 -4.73 9.24 10.39
N SER A 323 -3.53 8.67 10.18
CA SER A 323 -3.15 7.36 10.72
C SER A 323 -2.81 7.35 12.20
N LYS A 324 -2.80 8.50 12.89
CA LYS A 324 -2.51 8.57 14.34
C LYS A 324 -3.52 7.77 15.18
N THR A 325 -4.73 7.60 14.67
CA THR A 325 -5.78 6.77 15.27
C THR A 325 -5.97 5.45 14.51
N ALA A 326 -5.15 5.18 13.50
CA ALA A 326 -5.31 3.97 12.72
C ALA A 326 -4.75 2.75 13.46
N LEU A 327 -5.52 1.67 13.38
CA LEU A 327 -5.14 0.36 13.86
C LEU A 327 -4.10 -0.23 12.91
N ARG A 328 -3.09 -0.89 13.46
CA ARG A 328 -2.09 -1.58 12.67
C ARG A 328 -1.35 -2.59 13.54
N PRO A 329 -1.33 -3.88 13.16
CA PRO A 329 -0.45 -4.83 13.81
C PRO A 329 0.99 -4.53 13.43
N ASP A 330 1.91 -4.78 14.35
CA ASP A 330 3.32 -4.84 13.99
C ASP A 330 3.59 -6.03 13.03
N PRO A 331 4.74 -6.04 12.34
CA PRO A 331 5.04 -7.11 11.39
C PRO A 331 5.04 -8.52 12.01
N GLN A 332 5.46 -8.68 13.27
CA GLN A 332 5.54 -9.97 13.93
C GLN A 332 4.15 -10.47 14.35
N GLU A 333 3.31 -9.58 14.88
CA GLU A 333 1.90 -9.87 15.14
C GLU A 333 1.15 -10.33 13.89
N SER A 334 1.55 -9.84 12.71
CA SER A 334 0.98 -10.30 11.44
C SER A 334 1.40 -11.72 11.09
N VAL A 335 2.66 -12.10 11.36
CA VAL A 335 3.15 -13.48 11.13
C VAL A 335 2.40 -14.47 12.01
N ASP A 336 2.28 -14.16 13.29
CA ASP A 336 1.73 -15.07 14.27
C ASP A 336 0.19 -15.06 14.19
N GLY A 337 -0.41 -13.88 13.98
CA GLY A 337 -1.84 -13.69 14.01
C GLY A 337 -2.59 -14.11 12.75
N VAL A 338 -2.00 -14.02 11.54
CA VAL A 338 -2.71 -14.36 10.29
C VAL A 338 -3.17 -15.82 10.26
N PRO A 339 -2.31 -16.82 10.57
CA PRO A 339 -2.76 -18.22 10.67
C PRO A 339 -3.88 -18.41 11.68
N GLU A 340 -3.76 -17.80 12.86
CA GLU A 340 -4.74 -17.93 13.94
C GLU A 340 -6.11 -17.35 13.56
N VAL A 341 -6.15 -16.18 12.92
CA VAL A 341 -7.43 -15.60 12.46
C VAL A 341 -8.02 -16.34 11.26
N ILE A 342 -7.20 -16.99 10.43
CA ILE A 342 -7.69 -17.89 9.38
C ILE A 342 -8.41 -19.08 10.02
N ASP A 343 -7.84 -19.70 11.04
CA ASP A 343 -8.45 -20.84 11.71
C ASP A 343 -9.74 -20.44 12.46
N LEU A 344 -9.72 -19.32 13.20
CA LEU A 344 -10.92 -18.77 13.83
C LEU A 344 -12.03 -18.45 12.80
N TRP A 345 -11.64 -17.98 11.61
CA TRP A 345 -12.58 -17.71 10.52
C TRP A 345 -13.19 -19.01 9.99
N ARG A 346 -12.38 -20.03 9.74
CA ARG A 346 -12.85 -21.35 9.30
C ARG A 346 -13.83 -21.95 10.31
N ASP A 347 -13.49 -21.91 11.60
CA ASP A 347 -14.35 -22.39 12.67
C ASP A 347 -15.67 -21.62 12.76
N ALA A 348 -15.65 -20.30 12.56
CA ALA A 348 -16.84 -19.47 12.65
C ALA A 348 -17.77 -19.62 11.43
N PHE A 349 -17.21 -19.74 10.23
CA PHE A 349 -17.95 -19.75 8.96
C PHE A 349 -18.19 -21.16 8.39
N GLY A 350 -17.56 -22.19 8.95
CA GLY A 350 -17.70 -23.59 8.53
C GLY A 350 -17.10 -23.89 7.16
N VAL A 351 -15.93 -23.31 6.87
CA VAL A 351 -15.24 -23.36 5.55
C VAL A 351 -13.84 -23.94 5.61
#